data_AF-A0A0J9T1A9-F1
#
_entry.id   AF-A0A0J9T1A9-F1
#
_cell.length_a   1.000
_cell.length_b   1.000
_cell.length_c   1.000
_cell.angle_alpha   90.00
_cell.angle_beta   90.00
_cell.angle_gamma   90.00
#
_symmetry.space_group_name_H-M   'P 1'
#
loop_
_entity.id
_entity.type
_entity.pdbx_description
1 polymer ?
#
loop_
_entity_poly.entity_id
_entity_poly.type
_entity_poly.pdbx_seq_one_letter_code
_entity_poly.pdbx_strand_id
1 'polypeptide(L)'
;MADQDIFTNIITHDFLLSDELNSENFYKHLNHLEILEECSSYCETLREKGLAVRAKNICARTLSYLKSKYSTIYNQNDEFDACTLLNYWLYNRLYMLYGYKNDTTFVHVFGHIQRIWSDFIHKGLNKHNPKICNPIFDIAIQRDWKERKKLLDYCNNAKHLLIIANSHSGACNKYYQYIESKSDLYKQYEQACSSGKENMCPDFFNSCEVYDPVKVLPTLPCHPEMEKTKDVALEIPIRDDRGDPESRYNTANTFLIYRTILDKWNPDDITSESEYCIGFSENFISQYNKTFDKVQCSKARNYLSTVELRKEPHYISDACKYFVYWLYYDVLKKKIDNHTVSKIYNDVLTGYIDGSFNDHLKNYVNFLSEKTIEKIIKLAEMYDYFYKFKEDKQHGGKKCVHATTCVHLYKKNIEVCEEGNDYDFCYELGNLKEIYDTYMVSDVGCSDIPKTLESYTLYNPAAAIISPFSLLLVISLSLFFLYKVNFILFKMY
;
A
#
# COMPACT_ATOMS: atom_id res chain seq x y z
N MET A 1 9.94 -27.33 -8.83
CA MET A 1 9.48 -26.26 -9.74
C MET A 1 8.09 -25.74 -9.31
N ALA A 2 7.77 -25.75 -8.00
CA ALA A 2 6.40 -25.56 -7.46
C ALA A 2 6.25 -24.30 -6.56
N ASP A 3 7.34 -23.80 -5.98
CA ASP A 3 7.32 -22.71 -4.98
C ASP A 3 6.91 -21.33 -5.53
N GLN A 4 6.92 -21.15 -6.86
CA GLN A 4 6.62 -19.88 -7.52
C GLN A 4 5.11 -19.66 -7.73
N ASP A 5 4.32 -20.74 -7.70
CA ASP A 5 2.88 -20.72 -7.94
C ASP A 5 2.11 -20.31 -6.65
N ILE A 6 2.54 -20.82 -5.50
CA ILE A 6 1.83 -20.66 -4.21
C ILE A 6 1.90 -19.22 -3.68
N PHE A 7 3.08 -18.58 -3.70
CA PHE A 7 3.27 -17.19 -3.25
C PHE A 7 2.54 -16.18 -4.15
N THR A 8 2.63 -16.39 -5.46
CA THR A 8 1.96 -15.56 -6.47
C THR A 8 0.45 -15.66 -6.28
N ASN A 9 -0.06 -16.86 -6.00
CA ASN A 9 -1.47 -17.10 -5.69
C ASN A 9 -1.90 -16.44 -4.37
N ILE A 10 -1.17 -16.54 -3.27
CA ILE A 10 -1.59 -15.95 -1.98
C ILE A 10 -1.71 -14.40 -2.02
N ILE A 11 -0.71 -13.71 -2.57
CA ILE A 11 -0.72 -12.24 -2.70
C ILE A 11 -1.75 -11.78 -3.73
N THR A 12 -1.98 -12.55 -4.81
CA THR A 12 -3.08 -12.27 -5.75
C THR A 12 -4.44 -12.45 -5.09
N HIS A 13 -4.67 -13.47 -4.25
CA HIS A 13 -5.98 -13.70 -3.64
C HIS A 13 -6.40 -12.58 -2.69
N ASP A 14 -5.52 -12.16 -1.78
CA ASP A 14 -5.78 -11.07 -0.84
C ASP A 14 -6.13 -9.73 -1.52
N PHE A 15 -5.50 -9.44 -2.66
CA PHE A 15 -5.74 -8.23 -3.47
C PHE A 15 -6.97 -8.38 -4.38
N LEU A 16 -7.19 -9.54 -5.00
CA LEU A 16 -8.40 -9.86 -5.78
C LEU A 16 -9.67 -9.78 -4.92
N LEU A 17 -9.52 -9.91 -3.61
CA LEU A 17 -10.61 -9.88 -2.64
C LEU A 17 -10.77 -8.53 -1.95
N SER A 18 -9.92 -7.52 -2.19
CA SER A 18 -9.90 -6.27 -1.39
C SER A 18 -11.25 -5.54 -1.30
N ASP A 19 -12.14 -5.78 -2.26
CA ASP A 19 -13.47 -5.15 -2.34
C ASP A 19 -14.56 -6.01 -1.67
N GLU A 20 -14.22 -7.27 -1.35
CA GLU A 20 -15.04 -8.26 -0.66
C GLU A 20 -14.60 -8.43 0.81
N LEU A 21 -13.38 -7.97 1.15
CA LEU A 21 -12.86 -7.95 2.51
C LEU A 21 -13.55 -6.82 3.31
N ASN A 22 -14.20 -7.20 4.40
CA ASN A 22 -14.89 -6.29 5.29
C ASN A 22 -13.95 -5.26 5.94
N SER A 23 -12.73 -5.66 6.31
CA SER A 23 -11.72 -4.76 6.88
C SER A 23 -11.30 -3.67 5.88
N GLU A 24 -11.10 -4.03 4.61
CA GLU A 24 -10.73 -3.09 3.55
C GLU A 24 -11.87 -2.11 3.23
N ASN A 25 -13.10 -2.62 3.16
CA ASN A 25 -14.29 -1.78 2.99
C ASN A 25 -14.46 -0.80 4.15
N PHE A 26 -14.17 -1.23 5.37
CA PHE A 26 -14.15 -0.38 6.56
C PHE A 26 -13.11 0.75 6.44
N TYR A 27 -11.88 0.43 6.05
CA TYR A 27 -10.82 1.43 5.87
C TYR A 27 -11.13 2.42 4.74
N LYS A 28 -11.68 1.93 3.62
CA LYS A 28 -12.17 2.78 2.52
C LYS A 28 -13.23 3.76 3.00
N HIS A 29 -14.20 3.29 3.79
CA HIS A 29 -15.22 4.15 4.39
C HIS A 29 -14.58 5.27 5.22
N LEU A 30 -13.64 4.96 6.11
CA LEU A 30 -12.93 5.96 6.92
C LEU A 30 -12.13 6.96 6.06
N ASN A 31 -11.51 6.50 4.98
CA ASN A 31 -10.73 7.34 4.07
C ASN A 31 -11.58 8.25 3.19
N HIS A 32 -12.87 7.97 3.02
CA HIS A 32 -13.80 8.81 2.26
C HIS A 32 -14.80 9.54 3.15
N LEU A 33 -14.73 9.32 4.47
CA LEU A 33 -15.63 9.93 5.42
C LEU A 33 -15.49 11.46 5.38
N GLU A 34 -16.65 12.11 5.26
CA GLU A 34 -16.76 13.56 5.35
C GLU A 34 -16.36 14.03 6.75
N ILE A 35 -15.51 15.05 6.81
CA ILE A 35 -15.04 15.63 8.06
C ILE A 35 -16.07 16.65 8.53
N LEU A 36 -16.66 16.41 9.71
CA LEU A 36 -17.56 17.36 10.34
C LEU A 36 -16.79 18.56 10.87
N GLU A 37 -17.28 19.78 10.62
CA GLU A 37 -16.60 21.02 11.00
C GLU A 37 -16.28 21.09 12.50
N GLU A 38 -17.22 20.67 13.34
CA GLU A 38 -17.02 20.59 14.79
C GLU A 38 -15.90 19.60 15.16
N CYS A 39 -15.73 18.50 14.43
CA CYS A 39 -14.69 17.51 14.69
C CYS A 39 -13.31 18.06 14.33
N SER A 40 -13.22 18.86 13.25
CA SER A 40 -12.01 19.60 12.91
C SER A 40 -11.57 20.52 14.06
N SER A 41 -12.51 21.21 14.70
CA SER A 41 -12.21 22.16 15.77
C SER A 41 -11.49 21.51 16.98
N TYR A 42 -11.84 20.28 17.33
CA TYR A 42 -11.16 19.53 18.41
C TYR A 42 -9.70 19.22 18.06
N CYS A 43 -9.42 18.98 16.77
CA CYS A 43 -8.11 18.61 16.27
C CYS A 43 -7.18 19.80 16.02
N GLU A 44 -7.67 21.05 16.11
CA GLU A 44 -6.86 22.26 15.90
C GLU A 44 -5.70 22.39 16.88
N THR A 45 -5.81 21.78 18.06
CA THR A 45 -4.78 21.77 19.10
C THR A 45 -3.50 21.01 18.72
N LEU A 46 -3.51 20.22 17.63
CA LEU A 46 -2.31 19.62 17.04
C LEU A 46 -1.44 20.73 16.39
N ARG A 47 -0.26 21.04 16.97
CA ARG A 47 0.62 22.19 16.61
C ARG A 47 0.87 22.40 15.10
N GLU A 48 1.10 23.66 14.70
CA GLU A 48 0.80 24.26 13.39
C GLU A 48 1.86 24.18 12.25
N LYS A 49 2.89 23.31 12.27
CA LYS A 49 3.87 23.26 11.14
C LYS A 49 4.11 21.86 10.56
N GLY A 50 4.14 21.78 9.22
CA GLY A 50 4.54 20.60 8.46
C GLY A 50 3.44 19.52 8.36
N LEU A 51 3.81 18.27 8.67
CA LEU A 51 2.96 17.06 8.63
C LEU A 51 1.67 17.16 9.49
N ALA A 52 1.56 18.21 10.31
CA ALA A 52 0.43 18.51 11.18
C ALA A 52 -0.93 18.60 10.45
N VAL A 53 -1.01 19.13 9.23
CA VAL A 53 -2.30 19.25 8.51
C VAL A 53 -2.91 17.88 8.22
N ARG A 54 -2.07 16.91 7.80
CA ARG A 54 -2.53 15.54 7.54
C ARG A 54 -2.93 14.83 8.84
N ALA A 55 -2.17 15.04 9.90
CA ALA A 55 -2.52 14.51 11.23
C ALA A 55 -3.84 15.09 11.76
N LYS A 56 -4.09 16.39 11.54
CA LYS A 56 -5.39 17.04 11.85
C LYS A 56 -6.54 16.39 11.10
N ASN A 57 -6.38 16.13 9.80
CA ASN A 57 -7.43 15.47 9.02
C ASN A 57 -7.68 14.03 9.48
N ILE A 58 -6.63 13.27 9.80
CA ILE A 58 -6.76 11.91 10.35
C ILE A 58 -7.50 11.95 11.70
N CYS A 59 -7.11 12.87 12.58
CA CYS A 59 -7.80 13.11 13.85
C CYS A 59 -9.28 13.45 13.61
N ALA A 60 -9.58 14.42 12.76
CA ALA A 60 -10.93 14.93 12.55
C ALA A 60 -11.84 13.87 11.90
N ARG A 61 -11.31 13.03 11.00
CA ARG A 61 -12.02 11.86 10.46
C ARG A 61 -12.33 10.82 11.52
N THR A 62 -11.37 10.54 12.41
CA THR A 62 -11.58 9.62 13.53
C THR A 62 -12.75 10.11 14.39
N LEU A 63 -12.77 11.40 14.75
CA LEU A 63 -13.87 11.98 15.54
C LEU A 63 -15.20 12.01 14.77
N SER A 64 -15.17 12.29 13.47
CA SER A 64 -16.36 12.28 12.61
C SER A 64 -16.99 10.89 12.54
N TYR A 65 -16.18 9.83 12.47
CA TYR A 65 -16.66 8.44 12.52
C TYR A 65 -17.30 8.12 13.88
N LEU A 66 -16.64 8.52 14.97
CA LEU A 66 -17.21 8.32 16.32
C LEU A 66 -18.55 9.03 16.44
N LYS A 67 -18.66 10.25 15.90
CA LYS A 67 -19.90 11.01 15.92
C LYS A 67 -20.97 10.35 15.09
N SER A 68 -20.71 10.02 13.83
CA SER A 68 -21.70 9.40 12.94
C SER A 68 -22.22 8.09 13.52
N LYS A 69 -21.34 7.28 14.13
CA LYS A 69 -21.71 5.98 14.68
C LYS A 69 -22.35 6.04 16.07
N TYR A 70 -21.82 6.84 17.00
CA TYR A 70 -22.19 6.77 18.42
C TYR A 70 -23.08 7.92 18.93
N SER A 71 -23.53 8.85 18.06
CA SER A 71 -24.42 9.96 18.47
C SER A 71 -25.83 9.53 18.87
N THR A 72 -26.30 8.35 18.45
CA THR A 72 -27.65 7.85 18.78
C THR A 72 -27.57 6.51 19.52
N ILE A 73 -28.56 6.24 20.38
CA ILE A 73 -28.64 5.01 21.18
C ILE A 73 -28.98 3.79 20.31
N TYR A 74 -29.49 3.96 19.10
CA TYR A 74 -30.06 2.88 18.27
C TYR A 74 -29.05 2.14 17.38
N ASN A 75 -27.80 2.61 17.27
CA ASN A 75 -26.75 1.93 16.50
C ASN A 75 -26.08 0.80 17.31
N GLN A 76 -26.87 -0.04 17.97
CA GLN A 76 -26.39 -1.07 18.91
C GLN A 76 -26.06 -2.43 18.28
N ASN A 77 -26.33 -2.61 16.99
CA ASN A 77 -26.18 -3.88 16.28
C ASN A 77 -24.90 -4.02 15.47
N ASP A 78 -23.99 -3.04 15.56
CA ASP A 78 -22.73 -3.14 14.86
C ASP A 78 -21.66 -3.85 15.70
N GLU A 79 -20.94 -4.68 14.98
CA GLU A 79 -20.00 -5.68 15.46
C GLU A 79 -18.84 -5.14 16.29
N PHE A 80 -18.47 -5.91 17.31
CA PHE A 80 -17.42 -5.65 18.30
C PHE A 80 -16.06 -5.22 17.69
N ASP A 81 -15.82 -5.52 16.41
CA ASP A 81 -14.54 -5.34 15.73
C ASP A 81 -14.28 -3.93 15.19
N ALA A 82 -15.32 -3.13 14.94
CA ALA A 82 -15.19 -1.84 14.27
C ALA A 82 -14.34 -0.82 15.08
N CYS A 83 -14.40 -0.91 16.41
CA CYS A 83 -13.61 -0.02 17.26
C CYS A 83 -12.11 -0.34 17.22
N THR A 84 -11.76 -1.63 17.24
CA THR A 84 -10.38 -2.10 17.15
C THR A 84 -9.81 -1.77 15.77
N LEU A 85 -10.58 -1.99 14.70
CA LEU A 85 -10.20 -1.60 13.33
C LEU A 85 -9.93 -0.10 13.22
N LEU A 86 -10.78 0.76 13.82
CA LEU A 86 -10.57 2.21 13.83
C LEU A 86 -9.25 2.60 14.53
N ASN A 87 -8.96 1.97 15.67
CA ASN A 87 -7.73 2.24 16.43
C ASN A 87 -6.48 1.85 15.64
N TYR A 88 -6.46 0.66 15.04
CA TYR A 88 -5.34 0.23 14.18
C TYR A 88 -5.24 1.03 12.89
N TRP A 89 -6.37 1.45 12.31
CA TRP A 89 -6.37 2.37 11.16
C TRP A 89 -5.72 3.70 11.52
N LEU A 90 -6.12 4.32 12.64
CA LEU A 90 -5.53 5.57 13.12
C LEU A 90 -4.02 5.43 13.32
N TYR A 91 -3.61 4.40 14.06
CA TYR A 91 -2.21 4.14 14.35
C TYR A 91 -1.41 3.93 13.06
N ASN A 92 -1.92 3.09 12.16
CA ASN A 92 -1.31 2.84 10.85
C ASN A 92 -1.15 4.15 10.05
N ARG A 93 -2.20 4.96 9.91
CA ARG A 93 -2.15 6.23 9.15
C ARG A 93 -1.17 7.24 9.74
N LEU A 94 -1.03 7.30 11.07
CA LEU A 94 -0.05 8.15 11.73
C LEU A 94 1.37 7.59 11.62
N TYR A 95 1.54 6.28 11.72
CA TYR A 95 2.81 5.60 11.50
C TYR A 95 3.30 5.85 10.08
N MET A 96 2.40 5.76 9.10
CA MET A 96 2.66 6.11 7.72
C MET A 96 3.09 7.58 7.54
N LEU A 97 2.55 8.48 8.35
CA LEU A 97 2.84 9.90 8.27
C LEU A 97 4.16 10.31 8.97
N TYR A 98 4.51 9.65 10.08
CA TYR A 98 5.62 10.06 10.97
C TYR A 98 6.68 8.97 11.23
N GLY A 99 6.29 7.70 11.22
CA GLY A 99 7.06 6.55 11.69
C GLY A 99 8.35 6.26 10.92
N TYR A 100 8.48 6.74 9.68
CA TYR A 100 9.72 6.60 8.91
C TYR A 100 10.82 7.58 9.34
N LYS A 101 10.50 8.62 10.11
CA LYS A 101 11.42 9.73 10.38
C LYS A 101 11.85 9.89 11.83
N ASN A 102 11.01 9.51 12.79
CA ASN A 102 11.28 9.70 14.21
C ASN A 102 10.21 9.01 15.09
N ASP A 103 10.58 7.90 15.74
CA ASP A 103 9.69 7.16 16.64
C ASP A 103 9.09 8.05 17.74
N THR A 104 9.84 9.05 18.24
CA THR A 104 9.35 9.91 19.32
C THR A 104 8.25 10.88 18.88
N THR A 105 8.39 11.55 17.73
CA THR A 105 7.37 12.47 17.20
C THR A 105 6.08 11.74 16.90
N PHE A 106 6.18 10.55 16.30
CA PHE A 106 5.04 9.69 16.02
C PHE A 106 4.26 9.35 17.29
N VAL A 107 4.93 8.83 18.33
CA VAL A 107 4.31 8.45 19.60
C VAL A 107 3.67 9.66 20.29
N HIS A 108 4.31 10.84 20.24
CA HIS A 108 3.73 12.07 20.78
C HIS A 108 2.45 12.50 20.06
N VAL A 109 2.43 12.43 18.72
CA VAL A 109 1.25 12.80 17.94
C VAL A 109 0.11 11.81 18.18
N PHE A 110 0.41 10.50 18.17
CA PHE A 110 -0.58 9.47 18.47
C PHE A 110 -1.18 9.67 19.86
N GLY A 111 -0.36 9.81 20.90
CA GLY A 111 -0.83 10.06 22.26
C GLY A 111 -1.65 11.35 22.39
N HIS A 112 -1.28 12.41 21.65
CA HIS A 112 -2.07 13.64 21.64
C HIS A 112 -3.45 13.45 21.00
N ILE A 113 -3.53 12.74 19.87
CA ILE A 113 -4.81 12.42 19.21
C ILE A 113 -5.68 11.55 20.12
N GLN A 114 -5.10 10.59 20.84
CA GLN A 114 -5.86 9.78 21.81
C GLN A 114 -6.45 10.62 22.93
N ARG A 115 -5.71 11.61 23.44
CA ARG A 115 -6.24 12.57 24.42
C ARG A 115 -7.42 13.38 23.84
N ILE A 116 -7.28 13.87 22.62
CA ILE A 116 -8.35 14.61 21.91
C ILE A 116 -9.58 13.71 21.72
N TRP A 117 -9.37 12.45 21.33
CA TRP A 117 -10.42 11.44 21.21
C TRP A 117 -11.16 11.24 22.54
N SER A 118 -10.45 10.98 23.65
CA SER A 118 -11.07 10.85 24.98
C SER A 118 -11.84 12.12 25.38
N ASP A 119 -11.29 13.30 25.12
CA ASP A 119 -11.96 14.59 25.37
C ASP A 119 -13.24 14.71 24.54
N PHE A 120 -13.21 14.32 23.26
CA PHE A 120 -14.36 14.35 22.36
C PHE A 120 -15.46 13.40 22.80
N ILE A 121 -15.13 12.18 23.26
CA ILE A 121 -16.11 11.27 23.86
C ILE A 121 -16.81 11.93 25.05
N HIS A 122 -16.04 12.57 25.93
CA HIS A 122 -16.58 13.15 27.15
C HIS A 122 -17.41 14.42 26.90
N LYS A 123 -17.01 15.26 25.94
CA LYS A 123 -17.60 16.60 25.72
C LYS A 123 -18.54 16.65 24.52
N GLY A 124 -18.25 15.90 23.47
CA GLY A 124 -18.94 15.95 22.18
C GLY A 124 -19.93 14.80 21.93
N LEU A 125 -19.89 13.72 22.70
CA LEU A 125 -20.77 12.55 22.56
C LEU A 125 -21.61 12.28 23.83
N ASN A 126 -22.68 11.50 23.67
CA ASN A 126 -23.55 11.13 24.79
C ASN A 126 -22.84 10.11 25.70
N LYS A 127 -22.54 10.51 26.95
CA LYS A 127 -21.86 9.71 27.98
C LYS A 127 -22.58 8.42 28.37
N HIS A 128 -23.84 8.23 27.98
CA HIS A 128 -24.64 7.08 28.36
C HIS A 128 -24.53 5.89 27.40
N ASN A 129 -23.73 5.95 26.34
CA ASN A 129 -23.51 4.80 25.46
C ASN A 129 -22.38 3.91 26.02
N PRO A 130 -22.67 2.74 26.61
CA PRO A 130 -21.64 1.87 27.18
C PRO A 130 -20.76 1.19 26.13
N LYS A 131 -21.16 1.22 24.85
CA LYS A 131 -20.40 0.64 23.72
C LYS A 131 -19.55 1.67 22.97
N ILE A 132 -19.38 2.88 23.53
CA ILE A 132 -18.61 3.92 22.86
C ILE A 132 -17.16 3.47 22.62
N CYS A 133 -16.66 3.72 21.42
CA CYS A 133 -15.32 3.29 21.04
C CYS A 133 -14.27 4.18 21.69
N ASN A 134 -13.46 3.58 22.57
CA ASN A 134 -12.37 4.24 23.28
C ASN A 134 -11.03 4.06 22.56
N PRO A 135 -10.07 5.00 22.73
CA PRO A 135 -8.73 4.84 22.20
C PRO A 135 -7.97 3.70 22.92
N ILE A 136 -7.25 2.88 22.15
CA ILE A 136 -6.37 1.82 22.64
C ILE A 136 -4.95 2.36 22.74
N PHE A 137 -4.50 2.66 23.96
CA PHE A 137 -3.20 3.29 24.22
C PHE A 137 -2.01 2.36 23.94
N ASP A 138 -2.19 1.06 24.15
CA ASP A 138 -1.08 0.10 24.16
C ASP A 138 -0.55 -0.28 22.77
N ILE A 139 -1.22 0.12 21.67
CA ILE A 139 -0.73 -0.15 20.30
C ILE A 139 0.69 0.42 20.12
N ALA A 140 1.00 1.55 20.76
CA ALA A 140 2.31 2.19 20.65
C ALA A 140 3.48 1.38 21.21
N ILE A 141 3.22 0.45 22.13
CA ILE A 141 4.24 -0.39 22.77
C ILE A 141 4.27 -1.82 22.23
N GLN A 142 3.33 -2.16 21.33
CA GLN A 142 3.25 -3.47 20.68
C GLN A 142 4.22 -3.53 19.50
N ARG A 143 5.33 -4.24 19.67
CA ARG A 143 6.34 -4.40 18.59
C ARG A 143 5.81 -5.13 17.36
N ASP A 144 4.79 -5.95 17.54
CA ASP A 144 4.10 -6.78 16.55
C ASP A 144 2.77 -6.17 16.08
N TRP A 145 2.56 -4.86 16.28
CA TRP A 145 1.28 -4.21 15.96
C TRP A 145 0.84 -4.40 14.50
N LYS A 146 1.78 -4.50 13.55
CA LYS A 146 1.50 -4.76 12.13
C LYS A 146 0.87 -6.14 11.95
N GLU A 147 1.46 -7.17 12.57
CA GLU A 147 0.98 -8.55 12.55
C GLU A 147 -0.36 -8.67 13.30
N ARG A 148 -0.53 -7.95 14.41
CA ARG A 148 -1.82 -7.87 15.12
C ARG A 148 -2.90 -7.25 14.23
N LYS A 149 -2.57 -6.19 13.49
CA LYS A 149 -3.48 -5.61 12.49
C LYS A 149 -3.87 -6.64 11.42
N LYS A 150 -2.89 -7.34 10.85
CA LYS A 150 -3.16 -8.40 9.84
C LYS A 150 -4.07 -9.50 10.38
N LEU A 151 -3.86 -9.91 11.64
CA LEU A 151 -4.70 -10.90 12.29
C LEU A 151 -6.12 -10.36 12.50
N LEU A 152 -6.26 -9.12 13.00
CA LEU A 152 -7.55 -8.45 13.16
C LEU A 152 -8.30 -8.35 11.83
N ASP A 153 -7.61 -7.97 10.76
CA ASP A 153 -8.17 -7.92 9.40
C ASP A 153 -8.69 -9.30 8.99
N TYR A 154 -7.89 -10.37 9.19
CA TYR A 154 -8.32 -11.74 8.93
C TYR A 154 -9.59 -12.12 9.71
N CYS A 155 -9.62 -11.92 11.02
CA CYS A 155 -10.74 -12.28 11.88
C CYS A 155 -12.03 -11.61 11.38
N ASN A 156 -11.95 -10.32 11.04
CA ASN A 156 -13.09 -9.55 10.57
C ASN A 156 -13.55 -9.98 9.17
N ASN A 157 -12.62 -10.34 8.29
CA ASN A 157 -12.93 -10.81 6.95
C ASN A 157 -13.53 -12.21 6.95
N ALA A 158 -12.94 -13.14 7.71
CA ALA A 158 -13.33 -14.55 7.74
C ALA A 158 -14.82 -14.74 7.99
N LYS A 159 -15.42 -13.94 8.89
CA LYS A 159 -16.87 -13.97 9.14
C LYS A 159 -17.71 -13.87 7.87
N HIS A 160 -17.44 -12.85 7.06
CA HIS A 160 -18.21 -12.58 5.85
C HIS A 160 -17.89 -13.58 4.75
N LEU A 161 -16.60 -13.89 4.58
CA LEU A 161 -16.14 -14.82 3.54
C LEU A 161 -16.71 -16.23 3.75
N LEU A 162 -16.76 -16.72 5.00
CA LEU A 162 -17.35 -18.03 5.31
C LEU A 162 -18.84 -18.11 4.96
N ILE A 163 -19.61 -17.05 5.20
CA ILE A 163 -21.03 -17.01 4.83
C ILE A 163 -21.20 -17.12 3.31
N ILE A 164 -20.41 -16.34 2.56
CA ILE A 164 -20.50 -16.32 1.09
C ILE A 164 -20.01 -17.64 0.51
N ALA A 165 -18.89 -18.18 0.99
CA ALA A 165 -18.29 -19.44 0.55
C ALA A 165 -19.25 -20.63 0.70
N ASN A 166 -20.00 -20.67 1.81
CA ASN A 166 -21.00 -21.71 2.06
C ASN A 166 -22.27 -21.57 1.21
N SER A 167 -22.56 -20.36 0.72
CA SER A 167 -23.79 -20.06 -0.03
C SER A 167 -23.59 -20.05 -1.54
N HIS A 168 -22.36 -19.84 -2.03
CA HIS A 168 -22.03 -19.67 -3.45
C HIS A 168 -20.78 -20.46 -3.84
N SER A 169 -20.97 -21.62 -4.48
CA SER A 169 -19.89 -22.54 -4.85
C SER A 169 -18.80 -21.89 -5.72
N GLY A 170 -19.17 -20.98 -6.64
CA GLY A 170 -18.22 -20.31 -7.54
C GLY A 170 -17.22 -19.37 -6.86
N ALA A 171 -17.48 -18.96 -5.60
CA ALA A 171 -16.59 -18.10 -4.81
C ALA A 171 -15.81 -18.88 -3.73
N CYS A 172 -16.09 -20.17 -3.55
CA CYS A 172 -15.52 -20.95 -2.44
C CYS A 172 -13.99 -21.09 -2.54
N ASN A 173 -13.46 -21.46 -3.72
CA ASN A 173 -12.03 -21.72 -3.90
C ASN A 173 -11.16 -20.50 -3.55
N LYS A 174 -11.55 -19.29 -4.01
CA LYS A 174 -10.82 -18.05 -3.71
C LYS A 174 -10.81 -17.72 -2.21
N TYR A 175 -11.93 -17.93 -1.51
CA TYR A 175 -12.01 -17.68 -0.07
C TYR A 175 -11.30 -18.74 0.75
N TYR A 176 -11.33 -19.99 0.29
CA TYR A 176 -10.54 -21.08 0.87
C TYR A 176 -9.05 -20.70 0.87
N GLN A 177 -8.52 -20.26 -0.27
CA GLN A 177 -7.11 -19.85 -0.41
C GLN A 177 -6.77 -18.64 0.46
N TYR A 178 -7.67 -17.66 0.56
CA TYR A 178 -7.52 -16.55 1.50
C TYR A 178 -7.38 -17.03 2.94
N ILE A 179 -8.33 -17.83 3.43
CA ILE A 179 -8.34 -18.33 4.81
C ILE A 179 -7.11 -19.18 5.09
N GLU A 180 -6.78 -20.07 4.16
CA GLU A 180 -5.59 -20.92 4.23
C GLU A 180 -4.31 -20.12 4.36
N SER A 181 -4.18 -19.03 3.60
CA SER A 181 -3.00 -18.16 3.66
C SER A 181 -2.75 -17.52 5.03
N LYS A 182 -3.79 -17.42 5.87
CA LYS A 182 -3.71 -16.82 7.22
C LYS A 182 -3.46 -17.84 8.32
N SER A 183 -3.39 -19.13 7.99
CA SER A 183 -3.18 -20.23 8.95
C SER A 183 -1.93 -20.07 9.80
N ASP A 184 -0.79 -19.74 9.21
CA ASP A 184 0.47 -19.61 9.94
C ASP A 184 0.46 -18.42 10.90
N LEU A 185 -0.09 -17.28 10.45
CA LEU A 185 -0.27 -16.09 11.29
C LEU A 185 -1.18 -16.40 12.47
N TYR A 186 -2.32 -17.03 12.22
CA TYR A 186 -3.27 -17.42 13.27
C TYR A 186 -2.62 -18.36 14.28
N LYS A 187 -1.95 -19.42 13.81
CA LYS A 187 -1.28 -20.43 14.64
C LYS A 187 -0.18 -19.82 15.50
N GLN A 188 0.57 -18.85 14.99
CA GLN A 188 1.58 -18.13 15.78
C GLN A 188 0.95 -17.46 17.01
N TYR A 189 -0.19 -16.80 16.85
CA TYR A 189 -0.89 -16.13 17.94
C TYR A 189 -1.62 -17.11 18.85
N GLU A 190 -2.21 -18.18 18.32
CA GLU A 190 -2.81 -19.26 19.12
C GLU A 190 -1.80 -19.86 20.10
N GLN A 191 -0.59 -20.16 19.63
CA GLN A 191 0.50 -20.67 20.46
C GLN A 191 0.96 -19.64 21.50
N ALA A 192 1.10 -18.37 21.08
CA ALA A 192 1.49 -17.31 21.99
C ALA A 192 0.47 -17.14 23.13
N CYS A 193 -0.82 -17.07 22.81
CA CYS A 193 -1.93 -16.97 23.75
C CYS A 193 -2.01 -18.18 24.69
N SER A 194 -1.85 -19.40 24.16
CA SER A 194 -1.89 -20.64 24.95
C SER A 194 -0.69 -20.80 25.90
N SER A 195 0.45 -20.20 25.57
CA SER A 195 1.69 -20.32 26.35
C SER A 195 1.75 -19.42 27.60
N GLY A 196 0.67 -18.70 27.93
CA GLY A 196 0.63 -17.78 29.07
C GLY A 196 1.48 -16.52 28.87
N LYS A 197 1.91 -16.23 27.65
CA LYS A 197 2.57 -14.96 27.29
C LYS A 197 1.50 -13.88 27.10
N GLU A 198 0.88 -13.44 28.19
CA GLU A 198 -0.24 -12.49 28.17
C GLU A 198 0.06 -11.24 27.31
N ASN A 199 1.26 -10.67 27.41
CA ASN A 199 1.68 -9.50 26.61
C ASN A 199 1.68 -9.74 25.09
N MET A 200 1.78 -11.00 24.63
CA MET A 200 1.82 -11.37 23.22
C MET A 200 0.44 -11.76 22.68
N CYS A 201 -0.56 -11.97 23.54
CA CYS A 201 -1.92 -12.29 23.13
C CYS A 201 -2.72 -11.01 22.88
N PRO A 202 -3.31 -10.80 21.70
CA PRO A 202 -4.20 -9.67 21.46
C PRO A 202 -5.53 -9.85 22.22
N ASP A 203 -6.05 -8.79 22.83
CA ASP A 203 -7.33 -8.83 23.56
C ASP A 203 -8.51 -9.33 22.69
N PHE A 204 -8.45 -9.05 21.39
CA PHE A 204 -9.47 -9.48 20.42
C PHE A 204 -9.33 -10.96 20.00
N PHE A 205 -8.26 -11.65 20.38
CA PHE A 205 -7.95 -12.99 19.86
C PHE A 205 -9.01 -14.02 20.19
N ASN A 206 -9.57 -13.98 21.41
CA ASN A 206 -10.62 -14.91 21.83
C ASN A 206 -11.87 -14.81 20.92
N SER A 207 -12.19 -13.61 20.43
CA SER A 207 -13.29 -13.41 19.48
C SER A 207 -12.99 -13.98 18.09
N CYS A 208 -11.71 -14.19 17.77
CA CYS A 208 -11.25 -14.77 16.52
C CYS A 208 -11.23 -16.30 16.52
N GLU A 209 -11.41 -16.96 17.67
CA GLU A 209 -11.29 -18.42 17.80
C GLU A 209 -12.25 -19.20 16.88
N VAL A 210 -13.42 -18.63 16.62
CA VAL A 210 -14.43 -19.22 15.72
C VAL A 210 -13.99 -19.20 14.26
N TYR A 211 -12.95 -18.43 13.92
CA TYR A 211 -12.35 -18.30 12.60
C TYR A 211 -11.01 -19.02 12.50
N ASP A 212 -10.70 -19.93 13.41
CA ASP A 212 -9.53 -20.81 13.29
C ASP A 212 -9.51 -21.52 11.91
N PRO A 213 -8.51 -21.24 11.04
CA PRO A 213 -8.40 -21.84 9.71
C PRO A 213 -8.51 -23.37 9.72
N VAL A 214 -7.95 -24.04 10.73
CA VAL A 214 -7.97 -25.51 10.85
C VAL A 214 -9.39 -26.01 11.10
N LYS A 215 -10.22 -25.23 11.79
CA LYS A 215 -11.62 -25.59 12.07
C LYS A 215 -12.56 -25.21 10.94
N VAL A 216 -12.33 -24.08 10.28
CA VAL A 216 -13.29 -23.54 9.29
C VAL A 216 -13.06 -24.06 7.88
N LEU A 217 -11.82 -24.31 7.44
CA LEU A 217 -11.53 -24.82 6.10
C LEU A 217 -12.26 -26.14 5.80
N PRO A 218 -12.30 -27.15 6.70
CA PRO A 218 -13.01 -28.39 6.46
C PRO A 218 -14.53 -28.26 6.31
N THR A 219 -15.10 -27.14 6.79
CA THR A 219 -16.55 -26.88 6.69
C THR A 219 -16.97 -26.33 5.33
N LEU A 220 -16.00 -25.89 4.52
CA LEU A 220 -16.29 -25.27 3.22
C LEU A 220 -16.65 -26.31 2.15
N PRO A 221 -17.66 -26.04 1.30
CA PRO A 221 -18.10 -26.99 0.26
C PRO A 221 -17.01 -27.40 -0.73
N CYS A 222 -16.04 -26.52 -0.98
CA CYS A 222 -14.92 -26.76 -1.88
C CYS A 222 -13.74 -27.51 -1.23
N HIS A 223 -13.75 -27.76 0.08
CA HIS A 223 -12.63 -28.40 0.78
C HIS A 223 -12.15 -29.72 0.13
N PRO A 224 -13.01 -30.65 -0.31
CA PRO A 224 -12.57 -31.88 -0.96
C PRO A 224 -11.86 -31.68 -2.30
N GLU A 225 -12.17 -30.60 -3.02
CA GLU A 225 -11.49 -30.22 -4.27
C GLU A 225 -10.13 -29.58 -3.97
N MET A 226 -10.09 -28.69 -2.98
CA MET A 226 -8.90 -27.96 -2.57
C MET A 226 -7.83 -28.84 -1.93
N GLU A 227 -8.21 -29.87 -1.17
CA GLU A 227 -7.23 -30.82 -0.61
C GLU A 227 -6.58 -31.69 -1.70
N LYS A 228 -7.31 -32.05 -2.76
CA LYS A 228 -6.77 -32.82 -3.89
C LYS A 228 -5.69 -32.04 -4.68
N THR A 229 -5.77 -30.72 -4.72
CA THR A 229 -4.77 -29.87 -5.38
C THR A 229 -3.57 -29.56 -4.49
N LYS A 230 -3.67 -29.82 -3.18
CA LYS A 230 -2.66 -29.51 -2.15
C LYS A 230 -1.55 -30.55 -2.04
N ASP A 231 -1.87 -31.82 -2.27
CA ASP A 231 -0.91 -32.94 -2.28
C ASP A 231 0.19 -32.79 -3.36
N VAL A 232 0.00 -31.89 -4.33
CA VAL A 232 0.98 -31.56 -5.37
C VAL A 232 1.96 -30.44 -4.95
N ALA A 233 1.63 -29.67 -3.91
CA ALA A 233 2.24 -28.38 -3.61
C ALA A 233 3.08 -28.33 -2.30
N LEU A 234 3.11 -29.41 -1.51
CA LEU A 234 3.69 -29.45 -0.16
C LEU A 234 5.22 -29.63 -0.13
N GLU A 235 5.99 -28.61 -0.51
CA GLU A 235 7.37 -28.41 -0.01
C GLU A 235 7.66 -26.90 0.20
N ILE A 236 7.82 -26.50 1.48
CA ILE A 236 8.49 -25.28 2.03
C ILE A 236 7.61 -24.03 2.35
N PRO A 237 7.82 -23.30 3.50
CA PRO A 237 6.83 -22.44 4.16
C PRO A 237 6.88 -20.91 3.89
N ILE A 238 5.72 -20.28 4.16
CA ILE A 238 5.14 -18.95 3.84
C ILE A 238 5.12 -17.78 4.89
N ARG A 239 5.62 -16.53 4.67
CA ARG A 239 5.18 -15.30 5.42
C ARG A 239 4.78 -14.14 4.46
N ASP A 240 3.77 -13.36 4.84
CA ASP A 240 3.00 -12.39 4.00
C ASP A 240 3.08 -10.93 4.50
N ASP A 241 3.27 -9.97 3.57
CA ASP A 241 3.35 -8.50 3.76
C ASP A 241 2.49 -7.75 2.71
N ARG A 242 1.64 -6.80 3.16
CA ARG A 242 0.76 -5.99 2.30
C ARG A 242 0.90 -4.48 2.54
N GLY A 243 0.98 -3.71 1.44
CA GLY A 243 1.01 -2.24 1.35
C GLY A 243 -0.37 -1.56 1.12
N ASP A 244 -0.39 -0.23 0.94
CA ASP A 244 -1.57 0.68 0.99
C ASP A 244 -2.28 0.82 -0.38
N PRO A 245 -3.60 0.52 -0.49
CA PRO A 245 -4.38 0.65 -1.73
C PRO A 245 -4.57 2.08 -2.28
N GLU A 246 -4.27 3.14 -1.52
CA GLU A 246 -4.50 4.54 -1.93
C GLU A 246 -3.24 5.28 -2.42
N SER A 247 -2.08 4.64 -2.44
CA SER A 247 -0.86 5.28 -2.91
C SER A 247 -0.93 5.60 -4.41
N ARG A 248 -0.47 6.79 -4.84
CA ARG A 248 -0.30 7.14 -6.26
C ARG A 248 0.53 6.07 -6.99
N TYR A 249 1.44 5.42 -6.27
CA TYR A 249 2.26 4.31 -6.73
C TYR A 249 1.98 3.12 -5.82
N ASN A 250 1.34 2.07 -6.31
CA ASN A 250 1.09 0.84 -5.54
C ASN A 250 1.90 -0.30 -6.15
N THR A 251 3.21 -0.12 -6.34
CA THR A 251 4.02 -0.91 -7.28
C THR A 251 4.48 -2.24 -6.68
N ALA A 252 4.64 -2.34 -5.36
CA ALA A 252 5.17 -3.52 -4.70
C ALA A 252 4.40 -4.82 -4.99
N ASN A 253 3.08 -4.77 -4.87
CA ASN A 253 2.21 -5.94 -5.03
C ASN A 253 1.56 -6.00 -6.42
N THR A 254 1.39 -4.88 -7.11
CA THR A 254 0.73 -4.84 -8.43
C THR A 254 1.64 -5.29 -9.57
N PHE A 255 2.95 -5.07 -9.46
CA PHE A 255 3.89 -5.36 -10.55
C PHE A 255 3.83 -6.84 -10.97
N LEU A 256 3.86 -7.76 -9.99
CA LEU A 256 3.82 -9.20 -10.27
C LEU A 256 2.51 -9.62 -10.93
N ILE A 257 1.39 -9.02 -10.51
CA ILE A 257 0.04 -9.33 -11.00
C ILE A 257 -0.07 -8.98 -12.48
N TYR A 258 0.23 -7.73 -12.83
CA TYR A 258 0.08 -7.25 -14.19
C TYR A 258 1.15 -7.81 -15.12
N ARG A 259 2.35 -8.10 -14.61
CA ARG A 259 3.35 -8.91 -15.33
C ARG A 259 2.81 -10.28 -15.70
N THR A 260 2.20 -10.97 -14.74
CA THR A 260 1.60 -12.30 -14.97
C THR A 260 0.48 -12.25 -16.00
N ILE A 261 -0.36 -11.20 -16.01
CA ILE A 261 -1.40 -11.04 -17.05
C ILE A 261 -0.76 -10.88 -18.43
N LEU A 262 0.28 -10.05 -18.55
CA LEU A 262 1.02 -9.91 -19.80
C LEU A 262 1.68 -11.23 -20.24
N ASP A 263 2.26 -11.98 -19.32
CA ASP A 263 3.03 -13.18 -19.64
C ASP A 263 2.15 -14.40 -19.94
N LYS A 264 0.86 -14.37 -19.57
CA LYS A 264 -0.14 -15.37 -19.99
C LYS A 264 -0.48 -15.30 -21.48
N TRP A 265 -0.13 -14.23 -22.16
CA TRP A 265 -0.36 -14.09 -23.60
C TRP A 265 0.42 -15.17 -24.39
N ASN A 266 -0.28 -15.89 -25.26
CA ASN A 266 0.30 -16.92 -26.11
C ASN A 266 0.56 -16.39 -27.54
N PRO A 267 1.80 -16.45 -28.06
CA PRO A 267 2.10 -16.10 -29.44
C PRO A 267 1.28 -16.88 -30.48
N ASP A 268 0.88 -18.12 -30.17
CA ASP A 268 0.10 -18.99 -31.06
C ASP A 268 -1.35 -18.50 -31.25
N ASP A 269 -1.82 -17.57 -30.40
CA ASP A 269 -3.13 -16.91 -30.56
C ASP A 269 -3.13 -15.89 -31.71
N ILE A 270 -1.97 -15.59 -32.29
CA ILE A 270 -1.88 -14.78 -33.51
C ILE A 270 -2.35 -15.65 -34.69
N THR A 271 -3.62 -15.55 -35.06
CA THR A 271 -4.13 -16.18 -36.29
C THR A 271 -3.38 -15.61 -37.50
N SER A 272 -2.86 -16.49 -38.36
CA SER A 272 -1.90 -16.13 -39.41
C SER A 272 -2.44 -15.26 -40.55
N GLU A 273 -3.66 -14.74 -40.44
CA GLU A 273 -4.37 -14.05 -41.53
C GLU A 273 -4.61 -12.56 -41.32
N SER A 274 -4.36 -11.95 -40.15
CA SER A 274 -4.54 -10.49 -40.00
C SER A 274 -3.21 -9.72 -40.00
N GLU A 275 -2.97 -8.98 -41.07
CA GLU A 275 -1.97 -7.90 -41.14
C GLU A 275 -2.31 -6.73 -40.19
N TYR A 276 -3.52 -6.76 -39.61
CA TYR A 276 -4.17 -5.72 -38.82
C TYR A 276 -4.11 -5.96 -37.31
N CYS A 277 -3.97 -4.87 -36.55
CA CYS A 277 -4.08 -4.88 -35.10
C CYS A 277 -5.56 -4.96 -34.67
N ILE A 278 -6.12 -6.17 -34.67
CA ILE A 278 -7.54 -6.40 -34.36
C ILE A 278 -7.90 -5.87 -32.97
N GLY A 279 -9.02 -5.15 -32.86
CA GLY A 279 -9.49 -4.56 -31.61
C GLY A 279 -8.89 -3.18 -31.31
N PHE A 280 -8.10 -2.63 -32.23
CA PHE A 280 -7.62 -1.25 -32.18
C PHE A 280 -7.99 -0.50 -33.45
N SER A 281 -8.24 0.80 -33.30
CA SER A 281 -8.45 1.72 -34.41
C SER A 281 -7.13 2.18 -35.01
N GLU A 282 -6.92 1.89 -36.29
CA GLU A 282 -5.69 2.21 -37.04
C GLU A 282 -5.37 3.70 -37.08
N ASN A 283 -6.39 4.56 -36.95
CA ASN A 283 -6.24 6.00 -36.94
C ASN A 283 -5.28 6.48 -35.84
N PHE A 284 -5.19 5.74 -34.73
CA PHE A 284 -4.33 6.10 -33.60
C PHE A 284 -2.98 5.39 -33.62
N ILE A 285 -2.96 4.11 -34.06
CA ILE A 285 -1.79 3.23 -33.90
C ILE A 285 -0.92 3.08 -35.15
N SER A 286 -1.42 3.36 -36.35
CA SER A 286 -0.70 3.12 -37.62
C SER A 286 0.65 3.86 -37.71
N GLN A 287 0.74 5.04 -37.10
CA GLN A 287 1.98 5.82 -37.00
C GLN A 287 3.09 5.09 -36.21
N TYR A 288 2.75 4.07 -35.42
CA TYR A 288 3.67 3.32 -34.55
C TYR A 288 4.00 1.91 -35.05
N ASN A 289 3.56 1.50 -36.24
CA ASN A 289 3.68 0.12 -36.74
C ASN A 289 5.11 -0.47 -36.73
N LYS A 290 6.15 0.37 -36.75
CA LYS A 290 7.55 -0.09 -36.64
C LYS A 290 7.93 -0.55 -35.22
N THR A 291 7.28 -0.01 -34.21
CA THR A 291 7.63 -0.23 -32.79
C THR A 291 6.52 -0.99 -32.05
N PHE A 292 5.26 -0.68 -32.36
CA PHE A 292 4.06 -1.37 -31.88
C PHE A 292 3.51 -2.26 -33.01
N ASP A 293 4.26 -3.31 -33.33
CA ASP A 293 3.91 -4.25 -34.39
C ASP A 293 2.78 -5.21 -33.97
N LYS A 294 2.43 -6.16 -34.85
CA LYS A 294 1.36 -7.15 -34.61
C LYS A 294 1.52 -7.94 -33.30
N VAL A 295 2.76 -8.19 -32.86
CA VAL A 295 3.04 -8.94 -31.63
C VAL A 295 2.71 -8.09 -30.42
N GLN A 296 3.22 -6.85 -30.38
CA GLN A 296 2.94 -5.93 -29.28
C GLN A 296 1.46 -5.55 -29.21
N CYS A 297 0.83 -5.36 -30.36
CA CYS A 297 -0.60 -5.15 -30.46
C CYS A 297 -1.39 -6.32 -29.85
N SER A 298 -1.12 -7.56 -30.27
CA SER A 298 -1.84 -8.74 -29.78
C SER A 298 -1.70 -8.89 -28.26
N LYS A 299 -0.48 -8.68 -27.75
CA LYS A 299 -0.19 -8.72 -26.31
C LYS A 299 -0.94 -7.61 -25.55
N ALA A 300 -0.94 -6.38 -26.08
CA ALA A 300 -1.69 -5.27 -25.52
C ALA A 300 -3.20 -5.51 -25.52
N ARG A 301 -3.74 -6.08 -26.60
CA ARG A 301 -5.16 -6.45 -26.70
C ARG A 301 -5.54 -7.40 -25.57
N ASN A 302 -4.80 -8.50 -25.44
CA ASN A 302 -5.06 -9.53 -24.43
C ASN A 302 -4.99 -8.96 -23.01
N TYR A 303 -4.00 -8.11 -22.75
CA TYR A 303 -3.85 -7.42 -21.48
C TYR A 303 -5.04 -6.49 -21.18
N LEU A 304 -5.33 -5.55 -22.09
CA LEU A 304 -6.38 -4.55 -21.90
C LEU A 304 -7.77 -5.21 -21.81
N SER A 305 -8.04 -6.25 -22.60
CA SER A 305 -9.29 -7.02 -22.53
C SER A 305 -9.41 -7.81 -21.22
N THR A 306 -8.30 -8.26 -20.64
CA THR A 306 -8.33 -8.90 -19.32
C THR A 306 -8.56 -7.87 -18.22
N VAL A 307 -7.94 -6.70 -18.36
CA VAL A 307 -8.02 -5.62 -17.36
C VAL A 307 -9.43 -5.04 -17.27
N GLU A 308 -10.08 -4.80 -18.41
CA GLU A 308 -11.42 -4.21 -18.46
C GLU A 308 -12.52 -5.10 -17.85
N LEU A 309 -12.33 -6.43 -17.82
CA LEU A 309 -13.32 -7.37 -17.27
C LEU A 309 -13.60 -7.14 -15.79
N ARG A 310 -12.63 -6.58 -15.05
CA ARG A 310 -12.76 -6.31 -13.61
C ARG A 310 -13.67 -5.13 -13.30
N LYS A 311 -13.74 -4.12 -14.19
CA LYS A 311 -14.56 -2.90 -14.04
C LYS A 311 -14.33 -2.10 -12.75
N GLU A 312 -13.20 -2.32 -12.07
CA GLU A 312 -12.85 -1.65 -10.81
C GLU A 312 -11.86 -0.50 -11.02
N PRO A 313 -12.15 0.73 -10.56
CA PRO A 313 -11.34 1.88 -10.92
C PRO A 313 -9.88 1.84 -10.45
N HIS A 314 -9.60 1.30 -9.26
CA HIS A 314 -8.25 1.20 -8.71
C HIS A 314 -7.42 0.13 -9.43
N TYR A 315 -8.03 -1.04 -9.66
CA TYR A 315 -7.42 -2.11 -10.44
C TYR A 315 -7.06 -1.65 -11.86
N ILE A 316 -7.97 -0.94 -12.53
CA ILE A 316 -7.70 -0.42 -13.87
C ILE A 316 -6.61 0.66 -13.83
N SER A 317 -6.62 1.53 -12.81
CA SER A 317 -5.58 2.55 -12.61
C SER A 317 -4.19 1.92 -12.50
N ASP A 318 -4.01 0.92 -11.65
CA ASP A 318 -2.72 0.26 -11.45
C ASP A 318 -2.31 -0.56 -12.67
N ALA A 319 -3.27 -1.20 -13.35
CA ALA A 319 -3.03 -1.88 -14.61
C ALA A 319 -2.52 -0.92 -15.70
N CYS A 320 -3.11 0.28 -15.81
CA CYS A 320 -2.69 1.31 -16.74
C CYS A 320 -1.29 1.86 -16.41
N LYS A 321 -0.95 2.03 -15.13
CA LYS A 321 0.40 2.40 -14.69
C LYS A 321 1.43 1.33 -15.09
N TYR A 322 1.13 0.06 -14.88
CA TYR A 322 2.01 -1.03 -15.29
C TYR A 322 2.12 -1.14 -16.82
N PHE A 323 1.03 -0.90 -17.56
CA PHE A 323 1.03 -0.87 -19.02
C PHE A 323 2.00 0.18 -19.57
N VAL A 324 2.12 1.35 -18.92
CA VAL A 324 3.15 2.35 -19.25
C VAL A 324 4.57 1.81 -19.08
N TYR A 325 4.84 1.09 -17.99
CA TYR A 325 6.14 0.47 -17.77
C TYR A 325 6.47 -0.54 -18.87
N TRP A 326 5.52 -1.44 -19.19
CA TRP A 326 5.67 -2.41 -20.28
C TRP A 326 5.93 -1.73 -21.64
N LEU A 327 5.16 -0.68 -21.97
CA LEU A 327 5.40 0.12 -23.17
C LEU A 327 6.83 0.66 -23.18
N TYR A 328 7.24 1.34 -22.11
CA TYR A 328 8.58 1.93 -22.02
C TYR A 328 9.71 0.91 -22.15
N TYR A 329 9.61 -0.20 -21.41
CA TYR A 329 10.69 -1.18 -21.28
C TYR A 329 10.73 -2.14 -22.47
N ASP A 330 9.60 -2.79 -22.77
CA ASP A 330 9.55 -3.92 -23.69
C ASP A 330 9.23 -3.49 -25.12
N VAL A 331 8.39 -2.49 -25.31
CA VAL A 331 8.02 -2.00 -26.65
C VAL A 331 9.02 -0.96 -27.15
N LEU A 332 9.28 0.08 -26.34
CA LEU A 332 10.09 1.23 -26.71
C LEU A 332 11.58 1.07 -26.38
N LYS A 333 11.96 -0.04 -25.74
CA LYS A 333 13.34 -0.43 -25.43
C LYS A 333 14.13 0.64 -24.65
N LYS A 334 13.44 1.43 -23.81
CA LYS A 334 14.00 2.53 -22.99
C LYS A 334 14.73 3.64 -23.76
N LYS A 335 14.45 3.80 -25.07
CA LYS A 335 15.19 4.76 -25.94
C LYS A 335 14.46 6.09 -26.15
N ILE A 336 13.42 6.36 -25.38
CA ILE A 336 12.45 7.41 -25.65
C ILE A 336 12.14 8.20 -24.37
N ASP A 337 11.83 9.49 -24.51
CA ASP A 337 11.47 10.40 -23.43
C ASP A 337 10.02 10.19 -22.91
N ASN A 338 9.74 10.69 -21.69
CA ASN A 338 8.46 10.48 -21.02
C ASN A 338 7.26 11.12 -21.75
N HIS A 339 7.46 12.23 -22.48
CA HIS A 339 6.40 12.86 -23.27
C HIS A 339 5.98 11.93 -24.42
N THR A 340 6.95 11.36 -25.13
CA THR A 340 6.66 10.41 -26.20
C THR A 340 6.04 9.11 -25.67
N VAL A 341 6.48 8.60 -24.50
CA VAL A 341 5.82 7.47 -23.82
C VAL A 341 4.36 7.80 -23.51
N SER A 342 4.09 8.99 -22.95
CA SER A 342 2.74 9.44 -22.66
C SER A 342 1.88 9.47 -23.93
N LYS A 343 2.41 10.01 -25.02
CA LYS A 343 1.69 10.10 -26.30
C LYS A 343 1.32 8.71 -26.81
N ILE A 344 2.28 7.78 -26.86
CA ILE A 344 2.05 6.41 -27.33
C ILE A 344 1.05 5.69 -26.44
N TYR A 345 1.18 5.81 -25.12
CA TYR A 345 0.22 5.25 -24.17
C TYR A 345 -1.21 5.74 -24.45
N ASN A 346 -1.39 7.04 -24.61
CA ASN A 346 -2.70 7.64 -24.86
C ASN A 346 -3.27 7.21 -26.22
N ASP A 347 -2.45 7.17 -27.27
CA ASP A 347 -2.88 6.77 -28.61
C ASP A 347 -3.24 5.27 -28.65
N VAL A 348 -2.44 4.41 -28.01
CA VAL A 348 -2.72 2.96 -27.91
C VAL A 348 -4.02 2.72 -27.13
N LEU A 349 -4.21 3.39 -25.99
CA LEU A 349 -5.43 3.21 -25.20
C LEU A 349 -6.67 3.76 -25.92
N THR A 350 -6.54 4.92 -26.58
CA THR A 350 -7.63 5.50 -27.38
C THR A 350 -7.96 4.61 -28.57
N GLY A 351 -6.95 4.08 -29.25
CA GLY A 351 -7.11 3.14 -30.34
C GLY A 351 -7.82 1.87 -29.89
N TYR A 352 -7.48 1.33 -28.71
CA TYR A 352 -8.19 0.19 -28.13
C TYR A 352 -9.65 0.48 -27.86
N ILE A 353 -9.97 1.60 -27.19
CA ILE A 353 -11.34 2.01 -26.86
C ILE A 353 -12.19 2.14 -28.14
N ASP A 354 -11.66 2.81 -29.16
CA ASP A 354 -12.34 3.03 -30.45
C ASP A 354 -12.52 1.72 -31.22
N GLY A 355 -11.51 0.84 -31.22
CA GLY A 355 -11.53 -0.43 -31.94
C GLY A 355 -12.31 -1.56 -31.25
N SER A 356 -12.43 -1.53 -29.92
CA SER A 356 -13.15 -2.54 -29.13
C SER A 356 -14.59 -2.11 -28.79
N PHE A 357 -14.95 -0.85 -29.04
CA PHE A 357 -16.21 -0.21 -28.64
C PHE A 357 -16.45 -0.28 -27.11
N ASN A 358 -15.37 -0.23 -26.31
CA ASN A 358 -15.43 -0.31 -24.86
C ASN A 358 -14.90 0.96 -24.18
N ASP A 359 -15.81 1.70 -23.54
CA ASP A 359 -15.50 2.97 -22.86
C ASP A 359 -14.99 2.82 -21.42
N HIS A 360 -14.83 1.61 -20.86
CA HIS A 360 -14.41 1.42 -19.46
C HIS A 360 -13.01 2.01 -19.16
N LEU A 361 -12.15 2.11 -20.18
CA LEU A 361 -10.79 2.66 -20.05
C LEU A 361 -10.71 4.17 -20.30
N LYS A 362 -11.83 4.83 -20.64
CA LYS A 362 -11.85 6.23 -21.06
C LYS A 362 -11.31 7.21 -20.02
N ASN A 363 -11.55 6.94 -18.73
CA ASN A 363 -11.03 7.75 -17.63
C ASN A 363 -9.51 7.63 -17.41
N TYR A 364 -8.86 6.68 -18.10
CA TYR A 364 -7.43 6.42 -18.01
C TYR A 364 -6.68 6.90 -19.26
N VAL A 365 -7.36 7.59 -20.18
CA VAL A 365 -6.71 8.36 -21.24
C VAL A 365 -6.28 9.70 -20.65
N ASN A 366 -5.04 10.11 -20.89
CA ASN A 366 -4.44 11.36 -20.39
C ASN A 366 -4.39 11.52 -18.85
N PHE A 367 -4.59 10.45 -18.08
CA PHE A 367 -4.64 10.55 -16.61
C PHE A 367 -3.25 10.62 -15.93
N LEU A 368 -2.18 10.30 -16.67
CA LEU A 368 -0.80 10.32 -16.18
C LEU A 368 -0.05 11.54 -16.69
N SER A 369 0.57 12.29 -15.78
CA SER A 369 1.53 13.33 -16.15
C SER A 369 2.90 12.73 -16.49
N GLU A 370 3.71 13.43 -17.29
CA GLU A 370 5.09 13.02 -17.59
C GLU A 370 5.94 12.76 -16.33
N LYS A 371 5.77 13.62 -15.31
CA LYS A 371 6.43 13.44 -14.00
C LYS A 371 5.95 12.19 -13.28
N THR A 372 4.67 11.84 -13.43
CA THR A 372 4.11 10.60 -12.88
C THR A 372 4.68 9.38 -13.61
N ILE A 373 4.74 9.43 -14.94
CA ILE A 373 5.31 8.37 -15.79
C ILE A 373 6.77 8.10 -15.43
N GLU A 374 7.57 9.15 -15.28
CA GLU A 374 8.98 9.04 -14.88
C GLU A 374 9.13 8.24 -13.58
N LYS A 375 8.31 8.55 -12.58
CA LYS A 375 8.33 7.90 -11.28
C LYS A 375 7.79 6.48 -11.30
N ILE A 376 6.74 6.21 -12.08
CA ILE A 376 6.23 4.85 -12.32
C ILE A 376 7.34 3.99 -12.92
N ILE A 377 8.03 4.47 -13.95
CA ILE A 377 9.12 3.75 -14.61
C ILE A 377 10.25 3.45 -13.60
N LYS A 378 10.68 4.45 -12.82
CA LYS A 378 11.73 4.28 -11.79
C LYS A 378 11.38 3.21 -10.75
N LEU A 379 10.14 3.21 -10.25
CA LEU A 379 9.68 2.22 -9.27
C LEU A 379 9.55 0.85 -9.92
N ALA A 380 8.87 0.75 -11.06
CA ALA A 380 8.61 -0.51 -11.73
C ALA A 380 9.90 -1.22 -12.17
N GLU A 381 10.90 -0.49 -12.68
CA GLU A 381 12.21 -1.05 -13.01
C GLU A 381 12.94 -1.59 -11.77
N MET A 382 12.87 -0.86 -10.65
CA MET A 382 13.46 -1.28 -9.39
C MET A 382 12.80 -2.57 -8.87
N TYR A 383 11.47 -2.66 -8.91
CA TYR A 383 10.73 -3.89 -8.55
C TYR A 383 11.02 -5.05 -9.51
N ASP A 384 11.15 -4.80 -10.81
CA ASP A 384 11.50 -5.83 -11.79
C ASP A 384 12.83 -6.52 -11.45
N TYR A 385 13.86 -5.73 -11.12
CA TYR A 385 15.15 -6.28 -10.70
C TYR A 385 15.08 -7.00 -9.35
N PHE A 386 14.28 -6.51 -8.40
CA PHE A 386 14.04 -7.22 -7.14
C PHE A 386 13.41 -8.60 -7.36
N TYR A 387 12.36 -8.68 -8.18
CA TYR A 387 11.70 -9.93 -8.46
C TYR A 387 12.60 -10.89 -9.27
N LYS A 388 13.37 -10.39 -10.24
CA LYS A 388 14.39 -11.20 -10.93
C LYS A 388 15.45 -11.74 -9.98
N PHE A 389 15.87 -10.96 -8.99
CA PHE A 389 16.78 -11.41 -7.94
C PHE A 389 16.14 -12.52 -7.08
N LYS A 390 14.87 -12.37 -6.72
CA LYS A 390 14.13 -13.36 -5.91
C LYS A 390 13.88 -14.67 -6.66
N GLU A 391 13.58 -14.59 -7.96
CA GLU A 391 13.20 -15.73 -8.81
C GLU A 391 14.39 -16.56 -9.28
N ASP A 392 15.59 -15.97 -9.37
CA ASP A 392 16.79 -16.68 -9.83
C ASP A 392 17.25 -17.68 -8.76
N LYS A 393 17.03 -18.97 -9.05
CA LYS A 393 17.44 -20.09 -8.19
C LYS A 393 18.94 -20.40 -8.27
N GLN A 394 19.70 -19.77 -9.18
CA GLN A 394 21.13 -19.99 -9.29
C GLN A 394 21.89 -19.29 -8.17
N HIS A 395 22.88 -19.97 -7.58
CA HIS A 395 23.84 -19.33 -6.69
C HIS A 395 24.88 -18.54 -7.50
N GLY A 396 25.02 -17.24 -7.22
CA GLY A 396 26.07 -16.39 -7.78
C GLY A 396 25.67 -15.54 -9.00
N GLY A 397 26.61 -15.39 -9.93
CA GLY A 397 26.69 -14.39 -11.01
C GLY A 397 25.42 -13.60 -11.36
N LYS A 398 24.49 -14.20 -12.10
CA LYS A 398 23.30 -13.49 -12.65
C LYS A 398 22.33 -13.02 -11.56
N LYS A 399 22.06 -13.87 -10.57
CA LYS A 399 21.27 -13.52 -9.38
C LYS A 399 21.84 -12.30 -8.66
N CYS A 400 23.15 -12.28 -8.43
CA CYS A 400 23.80 -11.17 -7.74
C CYS A 400 23.88 -9.90 -8.60
N VAL A 401 23.88 -10.01 -9.93
CA VAL A 401 23.74 -8.86 -10.84
C VAL A 401 22.36 -8.21 -10.70
N HIS A 402 21.28 -9.00 -10.63
CA HIS A 402 19.94 -8.49 -10.37
C HIS A 402 19.84 -7.80 -9.00
N ALA A 403 20.40 -8.41 -7.96
CA ALA A 403 20.48 -7.81 -6.62
C ALA A 403 21.24 -6.48 -6.62
N THR A 404 22.43 -6.45 -7.23
CA THR A 404 23.25 -5.25 -7.35
C THR A 404 22.50 -4.12 -8.05
N THR A 405 21.77 -4.46 -9.13
CA THR A 405 21.03 -3.48 -9.91
C THR A 405 19.83 -2.93 -9.13
N CYS A 406 19.09 -3.80 -8.42
CA CYS A 406 18.01 -3.41 -7.51
C CYS A 406 18.51 -2.43 -6.44
N VAL A 407 19.60 -2.77 -5.74
CA VAL A 407 20.21 -1.92 -4.70
C VAL A 407 20.66 -0.57 -5.28
N HIS A 408 21.27 -0.56 -6.46
CA HIS A 408 21.72 0.66 -7.12
C HIS A 408 20.54 1.58 -7.48
N LEU A 409 19.50 1.03 -8.11
CA LEU A 409 18.29 1.80 -8.45
C LEU A 409 17.58 2.32 -7.21
N TYR A 410 17.52 1.53 -6.15
CA TYR A 410 16.98 1.93 -4.87
C TYR A 410 17.69 3.17 -4.30
N LYS A 411 19.03 3.14 -4.24
CA LYS A 411 19.84 4.27 -3.76
C LYS A 411 19.61 5.53 -4.59
N LYS A 412 19.58 5.41 -5.91
CA LYS A 412 19.27 6.54 -6.80
C LYS A 412 17.86 7.10 -6.58
N ASN A 413 16.89 6.24 -6.30
CA ASN A 413 15.53 6.67 -6.03
C ASN A 413 15.36 7.29 -4.63
N ILE A 414 16.23 6.97 -3.64
CA ILE A 414 16.28 7.70 -2.37
C ILE A 414 16.56 9.18 -2.63
N GLU A 415 17.57 9.52 -3.43
CA GLU A 415 17.90 10.92 -3.75
C GLU A 415 16.69 11.66 -4.35
N VAL A 416 16.00 11.02 -5.30
CA VAL A 416 14.76 11.56 -5.92
C VAL A 416 13.65 11.76 -4.89
N CYS A 417 13.54 10.86 -3.91
CA CYS A 417 12.59 10.97 -2.81
C CYS A 417 12.93 12.12 -1.85
N GLU A 418 14.19 12.26 -1.46
CA GLU A 418 14.65 13.26 -0.47
C GLU A 418 14.63 14.69 -1.01
N GLU A 419 14.96 14.87 -2.29
CA GLU A 419 14.87 16.18 -2.97
C GLU A 419 13.42 16.54 -3.33
N GLY A 420 12.55 15.54 -3.43
CA GLY A 420 11.16 15.67 -3.79
C GLY A 420 10.22 15.93 -2.61
N ASN A 421 8.95 16.18 -2.93
CA ASN A 421 7.85 16.22 -1.97
C ASN A 421 6.78 15.14 -2.26
N ASP A 422 7.15 14.12 -3.02
CA ASP A 422 6.25 13.05 -3.45
C ASP A 422 6.32 11.88 -2.47
N TYR A 423 5.54 12.01 -1.40
CA TYR A 423 5.49 11.05 -0.30
C TYR A 423 5.08 9.64 -0.75
N ASP A 424 4.23 9.53 -1.77
CA ASP A 424 3.76 8.24 -2.28
C ASP A 424 4.90 7.52 -2.99
N PHE A 425 5.77 8.25 -3.70
CA PHE A 425 6.97 7.69 -4.31
C PHE A 425 7.95 7.18 -3.24
N CYS A 426 8.19 7.99 -2.20
CA CYS A 426 9.01 7.60 -1.06
C CYS A 426 8.46 6.39 -0.31
N TYR A 427 7.14 6.31 -0.17
CA TYR A 427 6.48 5.19 0.48
C TYR A 427 6.75 3.87 -0.25
N GLU A 428 6.68 3.87 -1.58
CA GLU A 428 7.01 2.66 -2.35
C GLU A 428 8.47 2.23 -2.23
N LEU A 429 9.40 3.16 -1.96
CA LEU A 429 10.76 2.79 -1.58
C LEU A 429 10.80 2.14 -0.20
N GLY A 430 10.01 2.64 0.76
CA GLY A 430 9.82 1.98 2.06
C GLY A 430 9.35 0.53 1.90
N ASN A 431 8.35 0.31 1.05
CA ASN A 431 7.80 -1.01 0.76
C ASN A 431 8.85 -1.95 0.14
N LEU A 432 9.65 -1.48 -0.83
CA LEU A 432 10.72 -2.30 -1.38
C LEU A 432 11.75 -2.67 -0.32
N LYS A 433 12.15 -1.72 0.52
CA LYS A 433 13.10 -1.97 1.60
C LYS A 433 12.60 -3.06 2.55
N GLU A 434 11.34 -3.02 2.94
CA GLU A 434 10.75 -4.04 3.81
C GLU A 434 10.83 -5.45 3.18
N ILE A 435 10.37 -5.60 1.94
CA ILE A 435 10.39 -6.91 1.26
C ILE A 435 11.80 -7.38 0.91
N TYR A 436 12.72 -6.46 0.62
CA TYR A 436 14.12 -6.77 0.36
C TYR A 436 14.84 -7.22 1.63
N ASP A 437 14.75 -6.44 2.71
CA ASP A 437 15.41 -6.74 3.98
C ASP A 437 14.94 -8.08 4.52
N THR A 438 13.64 -8.35 4.40
CA THR A 438 13.02 -9.63 4.75
C THR A 438 13.61 -10.78 3.93
N TYR A 439 13.74 -10.62 2.61
CA TYR A 439 14.34 -11.65 1.75
C TYR A 439 15.82 -11.91 2.10
N MET A 440 16.56 -10.86 2.44
CA MET A 440 17.98 -10.92 2.79
C MET A 440 18.29 -11.54 4.18
N VAL A 441 17.26 -11.84 4.99
CA VAL A 441 17.43 -12.61 6.24
C VAL A 441 17.93 -14.04 5.95
N SER A 442 17.55 -14.60 4.79
CA SER A 442 18.00 -15.91 4.32
C SER A 442 19.41 -15.85 3.69
N ASP A 443 20.11 -16.99 3.62
CA ASP A 443 21.38 -17.05 2.87
C ASP A 443 21.09 -17.04 1.36
N VAL A 444 21.18 -15.84 0.77
CA VAL A 444 20.87 -15.60 -0.64
C VAL A 444 22.03 -15.91 -1.59
N GLY A 445 23.24 -16.21 -1.08
CA GLY A 445 24.42 -16.57 -1.88
C GLY A 445 25.09 -15.41 -2.63
N CYS A 446 24.93 -14.17 -2.16
CA CYS A 446 25.59 -12.97 -2.70
C CYS A 446 26.33 -12.22 -1.58
N SER A 447 27.66 -12.31 -1.52
CA SER A 447 28.48 -11.80 -0.41
C SER A 447 28.54 -10.27 -0.32
N ASP A 448 28.50 -9.59 -1.46
CA ASP A 448 28.79 -8.15 -1.56
C ASP A 448 27.51 -7.29 -1.55
N ILE A 449 26.35 -7.93 -1.38
CA ILE A 449 25.04 -7.29 -1.39
C ILE A 449 24.63 -6.92 0.04
N PRO A 450 24.19 -5.67 0.30
CA PRO A 450 23.83 -5.25 1.64
C PRO A 450 22.62 -6.04 2.16
N LYS A 451 22.70 -6.53 3.40
CA LYS A 451 21.60 -7.27 4.05
C LYS A 451 20.40 -6.40 4.40
N THR A 452 20.58 -5.08 4.45
CA THR A 452 19.52 -4.11 4.65
C THR A 452 19.74 -2.91 3.77
N LEU A 453 18.67 -2.35 3.20
CA LEU A 453 18.72 -1.09 2.46
C LEU A 453 18.72 0.10 3.41
N GLU A 454 19.28 1.23 3.00
CA GLU A 454 19.24 2.46 3.81
C GLU A 454 17.83 3.07 3.77
N SER A 455 17.39 3.69 4.86
CA SER A 455 16.13 4.45 4.86
C SER A 455 16.35 5.85 4.29
N TYR A 456 15.38 6.38 3.56
CA TYR A 456 15.40 7.79 3.14
C TYR A 456 15.17 8.74 4.33
N THR A 457 15.74 9.94 4.25
CA THR A 457 15.58 11.04 5.21
C THR A 457 14.91 12.22 4.52
N LEU A 458 13.61 12.47 4.76
CA LEU A 458 13.00 13.60 4.03
C LEU A 458 13.52 14.93 4.56
N TYR A 459 14.08 15.71 3.64
CA TYR A 459 14.52 17.07 3.83
C TYR A 459 13.36 17.95 4.32
N ASN A 460 13.56 18.70 5.42
CA ASN A 460 12.60 19.67 5.93
C ASN A 460 13.03 21.08 5.53
N PRO A 461 12.46 21.68 4.46
CA PRO A 461 12.84 23.01 4.02
C PRO A 461 12.57 24.10 5.08
N ALA A 462 11.66 23.87 6.03
CA ALA A 462 11.42 24.80 7.13
C ALA A 462 12.60 24.84 8.13
N ALA A 463 13.43 23.80 8.21
CA ALA A 463 14.63 23.77 9.05
C ALA A 463 15.77 24.62 8.44
N ALA A 464 15.87 24.69 7.12
CA ALA A 464 16.88 25.49 6.42
C ALA A 464 16.61 27.00 6.52
N ILE A 465 15.35 27.43 6.54
CA ILE A 465 14.97 28.84 6.68
C ILE A 465 15.29 29.38 8.08
N ILE A 466 15.39 28.52 9.10
CA ILE A 466 15.71 28.96 10.47
C ILE A 466 17.18 29.39 10.60
N SER A 467 18.09 28.87 9.76
CA SER A 467 19.52 29.18 9.84
C SER A 467 19.84 30.67 9.59
N PRO A 468 19.34 31.34 8.52
CA PRO A 468 19.60 32.77 8.30
C PRO A 468 18.87 33.69 9.30
N PHE A 469 17.63 33.39 9.66
CA PHE A 469 16.83 34.24 10.56
C PHE A 469 17.33 34.20 12.00
N SER A 470 17.87 33.06 12.45
CA SER A 470 18.46 32.94 13.79
C SER A 470 19.75 33.76 13.90
N LEU A 471 20.60 33.77 12.87
CA LEU A 471 21.79 34.61 12.79
C LEU A 471 21.46 36.10 12.79
N LEU A 472 20.45 36.54 12.02
CA LEU A 472 19.99 37.93 12.00
C LEU A 472 19.40 38.38 13.34
N LEU A 473 18.64 37.52 14.02
CA LEU A 473 18.11 37.80 15.37
C LEU A 473 19.21 37.94 16.41
N VAL A 474 20.23 37.07 16.37
CA VAL A 474 21.39 37.14 17.28
C VAL A 474 22.19 38.42 17.05
N ILE A 475 22.42 38.81 15.79
CA ILE A 475 23.10 40.07 15.46
C ILE A 475 22.29 41.28 15.96
N SER A 476 20.98 41.29 15.71
CA SER A 476 20.07 42.36 16.16
C SER A 476 20.05 42.50 17.69
N LEU A 477 19.93 41.39 18.42
CA LEU A 477 19.99 41.36 19.88
C LEU A 477 21.36 41.83 20.40
N SER A 478 22.45 41.38 19.78
CA SER A 478 23.81 41.77 20.16
C SER A 478 24.03 43.28 19.99
N LEU A 479 23.58 43.86 18.87
CA LEU A 479 23.63 45.30 18.62
C LEU A 479 22.75 46.09 19.60
N PHE A 480 21.57 45.57 19.95
CA PHE A 480 20.69 46.19 20.95
C PHE A 480 21.35 46.26 22.34
N PHE A 481 22.00 45.18 22.78
CA PHE A 481 22.72 45.18 24.06
C PHE A 481 23.93 46.13 24.04
N LEU A 482 24.71 46.15 22.95
CA LEU A 482 25.83 47.09 22.79
C LEU A 482 25.37 48.56 22.81
N TYR A 483 24.26 48.87 22.12
CA TYR A 483 23.66 50.21 22.17
C TYR A 483 23.21 50.59 23.58
N LYS A 484 22.56 49.67 24.30
CA LYS A 484 22.08 49.91 25.67
C LYS A 484 23.24 50.13 26.66
N VAL A 485 24.33 49.38 26.54
CA VAL A 485 25.53 49.57 27.38
C VAL A 485 26.19 50.92 27.12
N ASN A 486 26.32 51.33 25.86
CA ASN A 486 26.85 52.66 25.50
C ASN A 486 25.94 53.81 25.94
N PHE A 487 24.61 53.64 25.87
CA PHE A 487 23.65 54.64 26.35
C PHE A 487 23.71 54.83 27.88
N ILE A 488 23.98 53.75 28.64
CA ILE A 488 24.16 53.82 30.10
C ILE A 488 25.49 54.52 30.45
N LEU A 489 26.58 54.21 29.72
CA LEU A 489 27.88 54.87 29.90
C LEU A 489 27.81 56.38 29.59
N PHE A 490 27.04 56.80 28.58
CA PHE A 490 26.86 58.22 28.24
C PHE A 490 26.03 59.01 29.26
N LYS A 491 25.27 58.33 30.13
CA LYS A 491 24.48 58.96 31.22
C LYS A 491 25.26 59.08 32.53
N MET A 492 26.44 58.47 32.63
CA MET A 492 27.27 58.45 33.83
C MET A 492 28.45 59.45 33.78
N TYR A 493 28.57 60.23 32.70
CA TYR A 493 29.57 61.30 32.54
C TYR A 493 28.94 62.69 32.50
#